data_AF-A0A356B2X9-F1
#
_entry.id   AF-A0A356B2X9-F1
#
_cell.length_a   1.000
_cell.length_b   1.000
_cell.length_c   1.000
_cell.angle_alpha   90.00
_cell.angle_beta   90.00
_cell.angle_gamma   90.00
#
_symmetry.space_group_name_H-M   'P 1'
#
loop_
_entity.id
_entity.type
_entity.pdbx_description
1 polymer ?
#
loop_
_entity_poly.entity_id
_entity_poly.type
_entity_poly.pdbx_seq_one_letter_code
_entity_poly.pdbx_strand_id
1 'polypeptide(L)'
;CLALLRYTHFTDEGFYRYYYGLENVHYKWSGEPYNSAIIATDITKIPKQYTSNAIQAIFATDKFLTDFKKWSMVSEFFYTLCEFQIENDWFVNYTLEPDKLISRLFMGNDMYDEYIKLRDTIQSDILTVSNDFRNKAFQGELANINAEWSTYIDQLYAAGLEEYVKIFNREEFKLFEIDKSKLY
;
A
#
# COMPACT_ATOMS: atom_id res chain seq x y z
N CYS A 1 -5.45 -28.24 11.16
CA CYS A 1 -4.64 -27.41 10.26
C CYS A 1 -4.63 -25.89 10.55
N LEU A 2 -5.42 -25.36 11.49
CA LEU A 2 -5.44 -23.90 11.77
C LEU A 2 -4.38 -23.41 12.77
N ALA A 3 -3.68 -24.29 13.49
CA ALA A 3 -2.78 -23.89 14.56
C ALA A 3 -1.55 -23.11 14.05
N LEU A 4 -0.92 -23.57 12.97
CA LEU A 4 0.22 -22.88 12.36
C LEU A 4 -0.18 -21.50 11.83
N LEU A 5 -1.34 -21.41 11.15
CA LEU A 5 -1.86 -20.11 10.72
C LEU A 5 -2.11 -19.20 11.92
N ARG A 6 -2.81 -19.66 12.97
CA ARG A 6 -3.02 -18.83 14.17
C ARG A 6 -1.69 -18.36 14.79
N TYR A 7 -0.70 -19.22 14.83
CA TYR A 7 0.61 -18.88 15.36
C TYR A 7 1.33 -17.83 14.52
N THR A 8 1.43 -18.01 13.20
CA THR A 8 2.11 -17.04 12.32
C THR A 8 1.38 -15.72 12.19
N HIS A 9 0.09 -15.67 12.55
CA HIS A 9 -0.75 -14.47 12.40
C HIS A 9 -0.92 -13.69 13.69
N PHE A 10 -1.09 -14.36 14.84
CA PHE A 10 -1.44 -13.71 16.10
C PHE A 10 -0.28 -13.63 17.10
N THR A 11 0.93 -14.01 16.68
CA THR A 11 2.13 -13.88 17.53
C THR A 11 3.24 -13.20 16.75
N ASP A 12 3.98 -12.32 17.42
CA ASP A 12 5.15 -11.67 16.83
C ASP A 12 6.21 -12.71 16.45
N GLU A 13 6.52 -13.63 17.36
CA GLU A 13 7.48 -14.71 17.10
C GLU A 13 7.12 -15.49 15.83
N GLY A 14 5.86 -15.90 15.69
CA GLY A 14 5.38 -16.62 14.52
C GLY A 14 5.47 -15.80 13.23
N PHE A 15 5.15 -14.51 13.28
CA PHE A 15 5.28 -13.64 12.11
C PHE A 15 6.75 -13.51 11.70
N TYR A 16 7.62 -13.02 12.59
CA TYR A 16 9.03 -12.76 12.24
C TYR A 16 9.76 -14.03 11.80
N ARG A 17 9.51 -15.16 12.48
CA ARG A 17 10.15 -16.44 12.15
C ARG A 17 9.85 -16.92 10.74
N TYR A 18 8.61 -16.77 10.30
CA TYR A 18 8.15 -17.32 9.03
C TYR A 18 8.15 -16.28 7.90
N TYR A 19 8.22 -14.98 8.23
CA TYR A 19 8.32 -13.90 7.24
C TYR A 19 9.76 -13.46 6.99
N TYR A 20 10.56 -13.26 8.05
CA TYR A 20 11.94 -12.76 7.98
C TYR A 20 13.00 -13.84 8.26
N GLY A 21 12.59 -15.01 8.76
CA GLY A 21 13.47 -16.13 9.07
C GLY A 21 13.89 -16.17 10.54
N LEU A 22 15.00 -16.83 10.83
CA LEU A 22 15.50 -17.00 12.20
C LEU A 22 16.33 -15.78 12.66
N GLU A 23 16.04 -15.26 13.86
CA GLU A 23 16.87 -14.26 14.53
C GLU A 23 18.31 -14.77 14.72
N ASN A 24 19.29 -13.88 14.58
CA ASN A 24 20.74 -14.12 14.57
C ASN A 24 21.26 -14.96 13.40
N VAL A 25 20.39 -15.35 12.46
CA VAL A 25 20.77 -16.03 11.21
C VAL A 25 20.40 -15.17 10.00
N HIS A 26 19.15 -14.69 9.96
CA HIS A 26 18.60 -13.93 8.84
C HIS A 26 18.50 -12.45 9.18
N TYR A 27 18.28 -12.11 10.45
CA TYR A 27 18.22 -10.73 10.91
C TYR A 27 18.60 -10.66 12.39
N LYS A 28 18.85 -9.45 12.88
CA LYS A 28 18.93 -9.12 14.31
C LYS A 28 18.11 -7.86 14.57
N TRP A 29 17.72 -7.62 15.82
CA TRP A 29 17.11 -6.37 16.22
C TRP A 29 18.15 -5.26 16.31
N SER A 30 17.77 -4.03 15.94
CA SER A 30 18.56 -2.82 16.21
C SER A 30 18.51 -2.42 17.69
N GLY A 31 17.42 -2.76 18.39
CA GLY A 31 17.18 -2.51 19.80
C GLY A 31 16.32 -3.61 20.44
N GLU A 32 15.25 -3.21 21.13
CA GLU A 32 14.35 -4.16 21.80
C GLU A 32 13.56 -5.01 20.78
N PRO A 33 13.49 -6.35 20.98
CA PRO A 33 12.71 -7.21 20.11
C PRO A 33 11.26 -6.74 19.94
N TYR A 34 10.78 -6.77 18.69
CA TYR A 34 9.42 -6.40 18.29
C TYR A 34 9.05 -4.91 18.42
N ASN A 35 9.93 -4.09 18.99
CA ASN A 35 9.74 -2.64 19.16
C ASN A 35 10.88 -1.82 18.52
N SER A 36 11.60 -2.42 17.57
CA SER A 36 12.73 -1.79 16.87
C SER A 36 12.92 -2.40 15.49
N ALA A 37 13.60 -1.72 14.57
CA ALA A 37 13.82 -2.26 13.23
C ALA A 37 14.65 -3.55 13.25
N ILE A 38 14.46 -4.37 12.22
CA ILE A 38 15.35 -5.49 11.94
C ILE A 38 16.53 -5.01 11.08
N ILE A 39 17.69 -5.58 11.35
CA ILE A 39 18.90 -5.46 10.55
C ILE A 39 19.08 -6.79 9.83
N ALA A 40 18.76 -6.81 8.54
CA ALA A 40 18.91 -8.00 7.71
C ALA A 40 20.38 -8.44 7.61
N THR A 41 20.61 -9.74 7.70
CA THR A 41 21.91 -10.35 7.46
C THR A 41 22.13 -10.43 5.95
N ASP A 42 23.30 -10.01 5.49
CA ASP A 42 23.73 -10.19 4.11
C ASP A 42 23.54 -11.65 3.68
N ILE A 43 22.82 -11.88 2.59
CA ILE A 43 22.49 -13.22 2.09
C ILE A 43 23.72 -14.10 1.87
N THR A 44 24.87 -13.50 1.53
CA THR A 44 26.14 -14.21 1.34
C THR A 44 26.74 -14.73 2.64
N LYS A 45 26.30 -14.21 3.78
CA LYS A 45 26.75 -14.58 5.13
C LYS A 45 25.80 -15.56 5.81
N ILE A 46 24.63 -15.82 5.23
CA ILE A 46 23.67 -16.79 5.77
C ILE A 46 24.19 -18.22 5.50
N PRO A 47 24.30 -19.08 6.52
CA PRO A 47 24.75 -20.45 6.32
C PRO A 47 23.83 -21.20 5.34
N LYS A 48 24.41 -21.99 4.45
CA LYS A 48 23.68 -22.64 3.34
C LYS A 48 22.48 -23.48 3.80
N GLN A 49 22.56 -24.13 4.97
CA GLN A 49 21.45 -24.90 5.53
C GLN A 49 20.23 -24.03 5.92
N TYR A 50 20.43 -22.73 6.07
CA TYR A 50 19.39 -21.74 6.38
C TYR A 50 19.05 -20.86 5.18
N THR A 51 19.81 -20.92 4.08
CA THR A 51 19.40 -20.25 2.83
C THR A 51 18.15 -20.92 2.27
N SER A 52 17.15 -20.13 1.86
CA SER A 52 15.93 -20.63 1.25
C SER A 52 15.55 -19.78 0.05
N ASN A 53 15.29 -20.45 -1.08
CA ASN A 53 14.66 -19.87 -2.25
C ASN A 53 13.12 -20.05 -2.22
N ALA A 54 12.58 -20.68 -1.17
CA ALA A 54 11.15 -20.87 -1.02
C ALA A 54 10.47 -19.54 -0.67
N ILE A 55 9.28 -19.32 -1.21
CA ILE A 55 8.46 -18.15 -0.90
C ILE A 55 8.09 -18.20 0.59
N GLN A 56 8.71 -17.35 1.41
CA GLN A 56 8.49 -17.33 2.87
C GLN A 56 7.12 -16.74 3.24
N ALA A 57 6.51 -15.96 2.33
CA ALA A 57 5.18 -15.40 2.49
C ALA A 57 4.02 -16.42 2.41
N ILE A 58 4.26 -17.73 2.23
CA ILE A 58 3.18 -18.74 2.12
C ILE A 58 2.28 -18.79 3.38
N PHE A 59 2.84 -18.46 4.56
CA PHE A 59 2.08 -18.37 5.81
C PHE A 59 1.79 -16.93 6.25
N ALA A 60 2.19 -15.96 5.44
CA ALA A 60 1.81 -14.57 5.59
C ALA A 60 0.52 -14.38 4.79
N THR A 61 -0.63 -14.44 5.46
CA THR A 61 -1.82 -13.93 4.79
C THR A 61 -1.83 -12.44 5.05
N ASP A 62 -1.64 -11.65 4.00
CA ASP A 62 -1.71 -10.18 4.01
C ASP A 62 -3.08 -9.64 4.48
N LYS A 63 -3.99 -10.52 4.89
CA LYS A 63 -5.42 -10.28 5.05
C LYS A 63 -5.84 -9.70 6.40
N PHE A 64 -4.95 -9.59 7.38
CA PHE A 64 -5.26 -9.08 8.73
C PHE A 64 -4.10 -8.32 9.41
N LEU A 65 -3.13 -7.83 8.64
CA LEU A 65 -1.95 -7.15 9.20
C LEU A 65 -2.29 -5.68 9.48
N THR A 66 -2.98 -5.43 10.58
CA THR A 66 -3.34 -4.08 11.06
C THR A 66 -2.15 -3.28 11.59
N ASP A 67 -0.96 -3.86 11.64
CA ASP A 67 0.24 -3.21 12.15
C ASP A 67 1.23 -2.90 11.03
N PHE A 68 1.10 -1.69 10.47
CA PHE A 68 2.00 -1.16 9.46
C PHE A 68 3.47 -1.11 9.94
N LYS A 69 3.71 -1.01 11.26
CA LYS A 69 5.07 -1.00 11.81
C LYS A 69 5.80 -2.28 11.46
N LYS A 70 5.15 -3.44 11.56
CA LYS A 70 5.76 -4.75 11.27
C LYS A 70 6.25 -4.89 9.82
N TRP A 71 5.64 -4.15 8.89
CA TRP A 71 6.05 -4.11 7.48
C TRP A 71 7.18 -3.10 7.20
N SER A 72 7.22 -2.01 7.96
CA SER A 72 8.15 -0.91 7.75
C SER A 72 9.48 -1.07 8.51
N MET A 73 9.61 -2.12 9.34
CA MET A 73 10.78 -2.41 10.19
C MET A 73 12.06 -2.86 9.48
N VAL A 74 12.15 -2.78 8.15
CA VAL A 74 13.43 -3.02 7.44
C VAL A 74 14.42 -1.83 7.58
N SER A 75 14.01 -0.75 8.26
CA SER A 75 14.85 0.41 8.55
C SER A 75 14.35 1.16 9.78
N GLU A 76 15.28 1.60 10.63
CA GLU A 76 14.96 2.52 11.74
C GLU A 76 14.30 3.81 11.26
N PHE A 77 14.74 4.33 10.11
CA PHE A 77 14.11 5.51 9.53
C PHE A 77 12.62 5.28 9.26
N PHE A 78 12.27 4.14 8.66
CA PHE A 78 10.87 3.83 8.37
C PHE A 78 10.09 3.54 9.65
N TYR A 79 10.70 2.88 10.64
CA TYR A 79 10.09 2.67 11.95
C TYR A 79 9.74 4.00 12.63
N THR A 80 10.72 4.89 12.81
CA THR A 80 10.52 6.21 13.42
C THR A 80 9.56 7.09 12.61
N LEU A 81 9.61 7.03 11.28
CA LEU A 81 8.67 7.76 10.42
C LEU A 81 7.23 7.30 10.67
N CYS A 82 6.99 6.00 10.80
CA CYS A 82 5.66 5.48 11.10
C CYS A 82 5.15 5.95 12.47
N GLU A 83 6.01 5.93 13.49
CA GLU A 83 5.63 6.44 14.82
C GLU A 83 5.30 7.92 14.77
N PHE A 84 6.15 8.71 14.12
CA PHE A 84 5.92 10.13 13.94
C PHE A 84 4.61 10.42 13.18
N GLN A 85 4.31 9.64 12.13
CA GLN A 85 3.05 9.76 11.37
C GLN A 85 1.82 9.46 12.22
N ILE A 86 1.88 8.42 13.06
CA ILE A 86 0.78 8.04 13.96
C ILE A 86 0.61 9.11 15.05
N GLU A 87 1.68 9.50 15.73
CA GLU A 87 1.65 10.49 16.84
C GLU A 87 1.17 11.88 16.41
N ASN A 88 1.31 12.22 15.12
CA ASN A 88 0.90 13.50 14.57
C ASN A 88 -0.38 13.40 13.73
N ASP A 89 -1.13 12.31 13.86
CA ASP A 89 -2.40 12.09 13.16
C ASP A 89 -2.30 12.29 11.64
N TRP A 90 -1.16 11.96 11.03
CA TRP A 90 -0.93 12.23 9.61
C TRP A 90 -1.96 11.54 8.74
N PHE A 91 -2.33 10.32 9.10
CA PHE A 91 -3.35 9.58 8.37
C PHE A 91 -4.72 10.25 8.47
N VAL A 92 -5.10 10.76 9.65
CA VAL A 92 -6.36 11.48 9.84
C VAL A 92 -6.37 12.82 9.09
N ASN A 93 -5.25 13.52 9.08
CA ASN A 93 -5.18 14.90 8.61
C ASN A 93 -4.79 15.06 7.12
N TYR A 94 -4.06 14.10 6.55
CA TYR A 94 -3.44 14.26 5.23
C TYR A 94 -3.72 13.13 4.25
N THR A 95 -4.41 12.05 4.65
CA THR A 95 -4.78 10.99 3.70
C THR A 95 -6.17 11.19 3.15
N LEU A 96 -6.35 10.75 1.91
CA LEU A 96 -7.64 10.70 1.23
C LEU A 96 -8.08 9.24 1.16
N GLU A 97 -9.10 8.90 1.94
CA GLU A 97 -9.77 7.62 1.84
C GLU A 97 -10.86 7.69 0.77
N PRO A 98 -10.87 6.77 -0.22
CA PRO A 98 -11.88 6.79 -1.26
C PRO A 98 -13.23 6.34 -0.71
N ASP A 99 -14.27 7.14 -0.94
CA ASP A 99 -15.64 6.75 -0.56
C ASP A 99 -16.20 5.63 -1.46
N LYS A 100 -15.53 5.28 -2.57
CA LYS A 100 -15.90 4.18 -3.46
C LYS A 100 -14.71 3.28 -3.77
N LEU A 101 -14.84 1.99 -3.49
CA LEU A 101 -13.78 1.00 -3.69
C LEU A 101 -14.01 0.21 -4.98
N ILE A 102 -13.03 0.23 -5.90
CA ILE A 102 -13.06 -0.57 -7.12
C ILE A 102 -12.93 -2.05 -6.77
N SER A 103 -14.05 -2.75 -6.73
CA SER A 103 -14.12 -4.18 -6.41
C SER A 103 -15.45 -4.75 -6.86
N ARG A 104 -15.44 -6.01 -7.29
CA ARG A 104 -16.68 -6.76 -7.59
C ARG A 104 -17.66 -6.78 -6.42
N LEU A 105 -17.16 -6.68 -5.18
CA LEU A 105 -18.01 -6.66 -3.98
C LEU A 105 -18.89 -5.40 -3.91
N PHE A 106 -18.38 -4.25 -4.33
CA PHE A 106 -19.07 -2.96 -4.22
C PHE A 106 -19.71 -2.50 -5.53
N MET A 107 -19.15 -2.93 -6.67
CA MET A 107 -19.63 -2.58 -8.01
C MET A 107 -20.61 -3.62 -8.58
N GLY A 108 -20.56 -4.86 -8.10
CA GLY A 108 -21.14 -6.01 -8.82
C GLY A 108 -20.28 -6.44 -10.01
N ASN A 109 -20.61 -7.59 -10.61
CA ASN A 109 -19.80 -8.16 -11.69
C ASN A 109 -19.85 -7.32 -12.97
N ASP A 110 -21.04 -6.90 -13.37
CA ASP A 110 -21.24 -6.24 -14.68
C ASP A 110 -20.55 -4.87 -14.74
N MET A 111 -20.75 -4.04 -13.71
CA MET A 111 -20.09 -2.72 -13.64
C MET A 111 -18.57 -2.85 -13.48
N TYR A 112 -18.10 -3.86 -12.73
CA TYR A 112 -16.67 -4.12 -12.62
C TYR A 112 -16.07 -4.51 -13.98
N ASP A 113 -16.74 -5.39 -14.73
CA ASP A 113 -16.27 -5.80 -16.06
C ASP A 113 -16.29 -4.64 -17.06
N GLU A 114 -17.30 -3.77 -17.00
CA GLU A 114 -17.35 -2.52 -17.75
C GLU A 114 -16.17 -1.60 -17.39
N TYR A 115 -15.93 -1.39 -16.09
CA TYR A 115 -14.80 -0.58 -15.61
C TYR A 115 -13.46 -1.12 -16.10
N ILE A 116 -13.24 -2.45 -16.04
CA ILE A 116 -11.98 -3.05 -16.51
C ILE A 116 -11.78 -2.82 -18.01
N LYS A 117 -12.83 -3.00 -18.83
CA LYS A 117 -12.75 -2.73 -20.28
C LYS A 117 -12.45 -1.26 -20.58
N LEU A 118 -13.11 -0.35 -19.86
CA LEU A 118 -12.84 1.08 -19.99
C LEU A 118 -11.39 1.38 -19.60
N ARG A 119 -10.94 0.88 -18.45
CA ARG A 119 -9.56 1.06 -17.96
C ARG A 119 -8.54 0.58 -18.98
N ASP A 120 -8.72 -0.61 -19.53
CA ASP A 120 -7.79 -1.17 -20.50
C ASP A 120 -7.73 -0.33 -21.80
N THR A 121 -8.71 0.55 -22.03
CA THR A 121 -8.76 1.48 -23.17
C THR A 121 -8.11 2.83 -22.87
N ILE A 122 -8.37 3.44 -21.71
CA ILE A 122 -8.01 4.85 -21.44
C ILE A 122 -6.86 5.03 -20.43
N GLN A 123 -6.50 3.99 -19.68
CA GLN A 123 -5.58 4.12 -18.54
C GLN A 123 -4.18 4.58 -18.96
N SER A 124 -3.67 4.14 -20.12
CA SER A 124 -2.35 4.55 -20.60
C SER A 124 -2.25 6.06 -20.82
N ASP A 125 -3.31 6.65 -21.34
CA ASP A 125 -3.34 8.07 -21.74
C ASP A 125 -3.44 8.95 -20.49
N ILE A 126 -4.31 8.55 -19.55
CA ILE A 126 -4.40 9.18 -18.22
C ILE A 126 -3.05 9.10 -17.48
N LEU A 127 -2.39 7.93 -17.48
CA LEU A 127 -1.09 7.77 -16.84
C LEU A 127 0.00 8.61 -17.50
N THR A 128 -0.07 8.81 -18.81
CA THR A 128 0.88 9.67 -19.53
C THR A 128 0.76 11.11 -19.03
N VAL A 129 -0.46 11.67 -19.02
CA VAL A 129 -0.72 13.03 -18.50
C VAL A 129 -0.29 13.16 -17.03
N SER A 130 -0.64 12.16 -16.20
CA SER A 130 -0.29 12.16 -14.77
C SER A 130 1.21 12.10 -14.52
N ASN A 131 1.94 11.28 -15.29
CA ASN A 131 3.38 11.14 -15.12
C ASN A 131 4.12 12.40 -15.58
N ASP A 132 3.68 13.03 -16.67
CA ASP A 132 4.27 14.27 -17.16
C ASP A 132 4.14 15.40 -16.13
N PHE A 133 2.93 15.61 -15.58
CA PHE A 133 2.72 16.63 -14.55
C PHE A 133 3.56 16.35 -13.30
N ARG A 134 3.58 15.09 -12.83
CA ARG A 134 4.38 14.66 -11.67
C ARG A 134 5.87 14.91 -11.88
N ASN A 135 6.40 14.59 -13.06
CA ASN A 135 7.82 14.75 -13.36
C ASN A 135 8.19 16.25 -13.39
N LYS A 136 7.38 17.10 -14.04
CA LYS A 136 7.56 18.55 -14.01
C LYS A 136 7.57 19.13 -12.60
N ALA A 137 6.66 18.66 -11.74
CA ALA A 137 6.61 19.06 -10.34
C ALA A 137 7.91 18.72 -9.61
N PHE A 138 8.40 17.48 -9.74
CA PHE A 138 9.64 17.03 -9.10
C PHE A 138 10.89 17.68 -9.67
N GLN A 139 10.87 18.08 -10.94
CA GLN A 139 11.98 18.76 -11.60
C GLN A 139 11.96 20.28 -11.36
N GLY A 140 10.94 20.81 -10.67
CA GLY A 140 10.80 22.25 -10.42
C GLY A 140 10.45 23.05 -11.68
N GLU A 141 9.87 22.40 -12.69
CA GLU A 141 9.52 23.01 -13.97
C GLU A 141 8.14 23.70 -13.95
N LEU A 142 7.37 23.53 -12.87
CA LEU A 142 6.10 24.22 -12.68
C LEU A 142 6.36 25.68 -12.25
N ALA A 143 6.04 26.62 -13.13
CA ALA A 143 6.15 28.05 -12.86
C ALA A 143 5.08 28.54 -11.88
N ASN A 144 3.86 27.99 -11.95
CA ASN A 144 2.79 28.28 -10.99
C ASN A 144 1.88 27.05 -10.84
N ILE A 145 2.04 26.34 -9.73
CA ILE A 145 1.31 25.10 -9.46
C ILE A 145 -0.20 25.27 -9.50
N ASN A 146 -0.75 26.40 -9.05
CA ASN A 146 -2.21 26.61 -9.03
C ASN A 146 -2.79 26.77 -10.43
N ALA A 147 -2.09 27.48 -11.32
CA ALA A 147 -2.51 27.65 -12.71
C ALA A 147 -2.31 26.35 -13.52
N GLU A 148 -1.19 25.68 -13.31
CA GLU A 148 -0.87 24.44 -14.01
C GLU A 148 -1.73 23.27 -13.52
N TRP A 149 -2.20 23.29 -12.27
CA TRP A 149 -3.15 22.31 -11.74
C TRP A 149 -4.46 22.29 -12.53
N SER A 150 -5.07 23.45 -12.79
CA SER A 150 -6.31 23.50 -13.58
C SER A 150 -6.11 22.92 -14.98
N THR A 151 -4.99 23.27 -15.63
CA THR A 151 -4.64 22.74 -16.96
C THR A 151 -4.42 21.23 -16.92
N TYR A 152 -3.78 20.72 -15.86
CA TYR A 152 -3.57 19.29 -15.64
C TYR A 152 -4.90 18.55 -15.50
N ILE A 153 -5.86 19.08 -14.74
CA ILE A 153 -7.19 18.49 -14.62
C ILE A 153 -7.88 18.43 -16.00
N ASP A 154 -7.87 19.52 -16.76
CA ASP A 154 -8.47 19.53 -18.10
C ASP A 154 -7.85 18.47 -19.02
N GLN A 155 -6.53 18.29 -18.96
CA GLN A 155 -5.81 17.26 -19.73
C GLN A 155 -6.20 15.83 -19.30
N LEU A 156 -6.42 15.59 -18.00
CA LEU A 156 -6.91 14.29 -17.53
C LEU A 156 -8.31 13.99 -18.07
N TYR A 157 -9.22 14.98 -18.04
CA TYR A 157 -10.57 14.84 -18.61
C TYR A 157 -10.52 14.55 -20.11
N ALA A 158 -9.67 15.27 -20.86
CA ALA A 158 -9.45 15.02 -22.28
C ALA A 158 -8.85 13.63 -22.56
N ALA A 159 -8.05 13.08 -21.65
CA ALA A 159 -7.50 11.73 -21.72
C ALA A 159 -8.49 10.62 -21.33
N GLY A 160 -9.74 10.97 -20.98
CA GLY A 160 -10.81 10.01 -20.71
C GLY A 160 -11.22 9.90 -19.23
N LEU A 161 -10.67 10.71 -18.32
CA LEU A 161 -11.06 10.68 -16.90
C LEU A 161 -12.58 10.87 -16.71
N GLU A 162 -13.24 11.64 -17.58
CA GLU A 162 -14.69 11.84 -17.54
C GLU A 162 -15.48 10.51 -17.59
N GLU A 163 -14.99 9.52 -18.34
CA GLU A 163 -15.67 8.23 -18.46
C GLU A 163 -15.60 7.43 -17.15
N TYR A 164 -14.50 7.53 -16.42
CA TYR A 164 -14.45 7.00 -15.06
C TYR A 164 -15.42 7.74 -14.15
N VAL A 165 -15.45 9.08 -14.20
CA VAL A 165 -16.35 9.90 -13.38
C VAL A 165 -17.81 9.49 -13.60
N LYS A 166 -18.22 9.17 -14.83
CA LYS A 166 -19.56 8.65 -15.14
C LYS A 166 -19.86 7.34 -14.41
N ILE A 167 -18.94 6.37 -14.39
CA ILE A 167 -19.11 5.11 -13.64
C ILE A 167 -19.16 5.39 -12.13
N PHE A 168 -18.24 6.22 -11.63
CA PHE A 168 -18.13 6.54 -10.22
C PHE A 168 -19.33 7.33 -9.69
N ASN A 169 -20.08 8.04 -10.54
CA ASN A 169 -21.30 8.76 -10.14
C ASN A 169 -22.58 7.94 -10.25
N ARG A 170 -22.50 6.66 -10.65
CA ARG A 170 -23.67 5.77 -10.67
C ARG A 170 -24.17 5.48 -9.26
N GLU A 171 -25.48 5.51 -9.08
CA GLU A 171 -26.14 5.24 -7.80
C GLU A 171 -25.93 3.79 -7.34
N GLU A 172 -25.78 2.86 -8.29
CA GLU A 172 -25.54 1.45 -8.00
C GLU A 172 -24.14 1.20 -7.41
N PHE A 173 -23.18 2.10 -7.67
CA PHE A 173 -21.86 2.02 -7.06
C PHE A 173 -21.91 2.59 -5.65
N LYS A 174 -22.18 1.69 -4.69
CA LYS A 174 -22.37 2.06 -3.29
C LYS A 174 -21.09 2.57 -2.64
N LEU A 175 -21.28 3.43 -1.65
CA LEU A 175 -20.18 3.94 -0.84
C LEU A 175 -19.55 2.81 -0.02
N PHE A 176 -18.23 2.85 0.12
CA PHE A 176 -17.47 2.09 1.07
C PHE A 176 -17.52 2.84 2.41
N GLU A 177 -18.55 2.57 3.20
CA GLU A 177 -18.65 3.13 4.55
C GLU A 177 -17.71 2.37 5.49
N ILE A 178 -16.60 3.02 5.84
CA ILE A 178 -15.72 2.58 6.92
C ILE A 178 -15.78 3.57 8.08
N ASP A 179 -15.88 3.03 9.29
CA ASP A 179 -15.75 3.82 10.51
C ASP A 179 -14.29 4.28 10.62
N LYS A 180 -14.03 5.52 10.17
CA LYS A 180 -12.68 6.10 10.12
C LYS A 180 -12.00 6.16 11.48
N SER A 181 -12.77 6.21 12.58
CA SER A 181 -12.25 6.17 13.95
C SER A 181 -11.73 4.79 14.38
N LYS A 182 -11.96 3.76 13.57
CA LYS A 182 -11.46 2.39 13.79
C LYS A 182 -10.32 2.01 12.87
N LEU A 183 -9.97 2.87 11.91
CA LEU A 183 -8.84 2.66 11.01
C LEU A 183 -7.50 3.09 11.63
N TYR A 184 -7.55 3.99 12.61
CA TYR A 184 -6.40 4.66 13.22
C TYR A 184 -6.51 4.62 14.74
#